data_AF-A0A9E7UAH5-F1
#
_entry.id   AF-A0A9E7UAH5-F1
#
_cell.length_a   1.000
_cell.length_b   1.000
_cell.length_c   1.000
_cell.angle_alpha   90.00
_cell.angle_beta   90.00
_cell.angle_gamma   90.00
#
_symmetry.space_group_name_H-M   'P 1'
#
loop_
_entity.id
_entity.type
_entity.pdbx_description
1 polymer ?
#
loop_
_entity_poly.entity_id
_entity_poly.type
_entity_poly.pdbx_seq_one_letter_code
_entity_poly.pdbx_strand_id
1 'polypeptide(L)'
;MQQRFPRWYRHRHPTRRSQPTVVSRVDVTRAKGSGQAAGLVLLSLAAVVAFQPYLRGSSLRLVAGTLLVFFLPGYALQTVLFPIAGEERLSSRTRLAVSIGSSPALVALVALVVNELTGRIAFGRLLTALVLVTGGLLGVSVLQTLGTSRRASQPTADGGWTPRRQVTDRLPRPTLSVVLGGGSRRQWALVGVATILFVGLLAAPAPQQTYTELSLLTETEQGRLTADDYPETLAPEASADLVVTVRNEEQTAQDYTLVITREQADGGGVILAAERVELADGETRRLRTALVAPETPGEVRFTYRLYRTETVASVDSVENLPSPYRETRLLLTVRPSPEGDA
;
A
#
# COMPACT_ATOMS: atom_id res chain seq x y z
N MET A 1 49.37 8.40 -103.82
CA MET A 1 50.02 9.52 -103.11
C MET A 1 49.58 9.44 -101.64
N GLN A 2 50.39 8.89 -100.74
CA GLN A 2 51.16 9.62 -99.70
C GLN A 2 50.33 10.75 -99.05
N GLN A 3 50.10 10.78 -97.73
CA GLN A 3 51.11 11.08 -96.69
C GLN A 3 50.77 10.58 -95.26
N ARG A 4 51.80 10.03 -94.60
CA ARG A 4 52.31 10.15 -93.19
C ARG A 4 51.39 10.24 -91.93
N PHE A 5 51.40 9.13 -91.15
CA PHE A 5 51.69 8.89 -89.69
C PHE A 5 52.17 10.04 -88.74
N PRO A 6 52.24 9.89 -87.36
CA PRO A 6 51.84 8.80 -86.42
C PRO A 6 51.30 9.17 -84.99
N ARG A 7 50.91 8.12 -84.22
CA ARG A 7 51.33 7.75 -82.83
C ARG A 7 50.51 8.11 -81.54
N TRP A 8 50.27 7.02 -80.78
CA TRP A 8 50.15 6.82 -79.30
C TRP A 8 48.78 6.83 -78.56
N TYR A 9 48.43 5.62 -78.07
CA TYR A 9 47.82 5.24 -76.77
C TYR A 9 46.43 5.73 -76.33
N ARG A 10 45.49 4.77 -76.17
CA ARG A 10 44.92 4.42 -74.85
C ARG A 10 44.13 3.11 -74.85
N HIS A 11 44.38 2.33 -73.82
CA HIS A 11 43.75 1.06 -73.47
C HIS A 11 42.47 1.27 -72.63
N ARG A 12 41.54 0.30 -72.77
CA ARG A 12 40.61 -0.27 -71.77
C ARG A 12 39.40 0.56 -71.29
N HIS A 13 38.22 0.06 -71.66
CA HIS A 13 37.14 -0.27 -70.74
C HIS A 13 36.80 -1.75 -70.97
N PRO A 14 36.55 -2.57 -69.92
CA PRO A 14 35.19 -2.58 -69.35
C PRO A 14 35.10 -2.86 -67.83
N THR A 15 33.87 -2.69 -67.34
CA THR A 15 33.23 -3.37 -66.19
C THR A 15 33.83 -3.17 -64.79
N ARG A 16 33.30 -2.15 -64.11
CA ARG A 16 33.38 -1.99 -62.65
C ARG A 16 32.53 -3.10 -61.99
N ARG A 17 33.17 -4.16 -61.51
CA ARG A 17 32.57 -5.15 -60.60
C ARG A 17 32.15 -4.43 -59.31
N SER A 18 30.86 -4.44 -59.01
CA SER A 18 30.32 -4.10 -57.70
C SER A 18 30.76 -5.15 -56.69
N GLN A 19 31.49 -4.71 -55.66
CA GLN A 19 31.75 -5.52 -54.47
C GLN A 19 30.43 -5.69 -53.71
N PRO A 20 30.08 -6.91 -53.23
CA PRO A 20 29.00 -7.06 -52.28
C PRO A 20 29.47 -6.51 -50.93
N THR A 21 28.80 -5.46 -50.46
CA THR A 21 28.90 -4.99 -49.08
C THR A 21 28.47 -6.12 -48.16
N VAL A 22 29.43 -6.67 -47.42
CA VAL A 22 29.17 -7.60 -46.31
C VAL A 22 28.43 -6.82 -45.23
N VAL A 23 27.10 -6.88 -45.26
CA VAL A 23 26.26 -6.40 -44.17
C VAL A 23 26.51 -7.32 -42.98
N SER A 24 27.16 -6.79 -41.95
CA SER A 24 27.40 -7.46 -40.67
C SER A 24 26.06 -7.99 -40.12
N ARG A 25 25.97 -9.31 -39.98
CA ARG A 25 24.85 -10.02 -39.38
C ARG A 25 24.83 -9.70 -37.88
N VAL A 26 24.20 -8.60 -37.48
CA VAL A 26 23.95 -8.29 -36.06
C VAL A 26 22.87 -9.24 -35.57
N ASP A 27 23.22 -10.09 -34.61
CA ASP A 27 22.34 -11.07 -34.00
C ASP A 27 21.09 -10.42 -33.38
N VAL A 28 19.99 -10.45 -34.12
CA VAL A 28 18.66 -9.92 -33.76
C VAL A 28 18.08 -10.62 -32.51
N THR A 29 18.56 -11.83 -32.18
CA THR A 29 18.20 -12.55 -30.95
C THR A 29 18.68 -11.83 -29.69
N ARG A 30 19.82 -11.14 -29.75
CA ARG A 30 20.43 -10.44 -28.60
C ARG A 30 19.68 -9.16 -28.22
N ALA A 31 19.08 -8.47 -29.20
CA ALA A 31 18.33 -7.24 -28.97
C ALA A 31 16.96 -7.48 -28.28
N LYS A 32 16.32 -8.63 -28.56
CA LYS A 32 14.93 -8.90 -28.14
C LYS A 32 14.77 -9.18 -26.64
N GLY A 33 15.81 -9.74 -25.99
CA GLY A 33 15.81 -10.03 -24.54
C GLY A 33 16.30 -8.90 -23.63
N SER A 34 16.86 -7.82 -24.20
CA SER A 34 17.52 -6.76 -23.42
C SER A 34 16.60 -6.03 -22.45
N GLY A 35 15.34 -5.76 -22.83
CA GLY A 35 14.38 -5.05 -21.99
C GLY A 35 13.87 -5.87 -20.80
N GLN A 36 13.57 -7.15 -21.02
CA GLN A 36 13.09 -8.06 -19.96
C GLN A 36 14.20 -8.34 -18.94
N ALA A 37 15.43 -8.55 -19.41
CA ALA A 37 16.60 -8.71 -18.55
C ALA A 37 16.87 -7.44 -17.72
N ALA A 38 16.80 -6.25 -18.34
CA ALA A 38 16.91 -4.98 -17.62
C ALA A 38 15.80 -4.81 -16.57
N GLY A 39 14.56 -5.22 -16.90
CA GLY A 39 13.44 -5.23 -15.95
C GLY A 39 13.68 -6.14 -14.75
N LEU A 40 14.21 -7.35 -14.95
CA LEU A 40 14.57 -8.28 -13.86
C LEU A 40 15.72 -7.76 -13.00
N VAL A 41 16.73 -7.14 -13.61
CA VAL A 41 17.84 -6.50 -12.88
C VAL A 41 17.34 -5.32 -12.05
N LEU A 42 16.45 -4.48 -12.60
CA LEU A 42 15.85 -3.38 -11.86
C LEU A 42 14.93 -3.86 -10.73
N LEU A 43 14.14 -4.90 -10.98
CA LEU A 43 13.28 -5.53 -9.96
C LEU A 43 14.12 -6.07 -8.81
N SER A 44 15.20 -6.81 -9.10
CA SER A 44 16.08 -7.39 -8.09
C SER A 44 16.81 -6.31 -7.29
N LEU A 45 17.36 -5.28 -7.94
CA LEU A 45 17.98 -4.15 -7.26
C LEU A 45 16.99 -3.43 -6.34
N ALA A 46 15.79 -3.13 -6.84
CA ALA A 46 14.77 -2.44 -6.06
C ALA A 46 14.27 -3.29 -4.89
N ALA A 47 14.11 -4.61 -5.08
CA ALA A 47 13.74 -5.53 -4.01
C ALA A 47 14.81 -5.58 -2.93
N VAL A 48 16.09 -5.73 -3.30
CA VAL A 48 17.22 -5.71 -2.33
C VAL A 48 17.19 -4.43 -1.51
N VAL A 49 17.07 -3.27 -2.15
CA VAL A 49 16.99 -1.98 -1.45
C VAL A 49 15.76 -1.89 -0.54
N ALA A 50 14.60 -2.39 -0.98
CA ALA A 50 13.35 -2.30 -0.23
C ALA A 50 13.32 -3.19 1.02
N PHE A 51 13.94 -4.38 0.94
CA PHE A 51 14.01 -5.36 2.04
C PHE A 51 15.14 -5.09 3.03
N GLN A 52 16.13 -4.27 2.70
CA GLN A 52 17.23 -3.95 3.62
C GLN A 52 16.76 -3.08 4.80
N PRO A 53 16.85 -3.57 6.05
CA PRO A 53 16.41 -2.81 7.22
C PRO A 53 17.27 -1.58 7.49
N TYR A 54 18.55 -1.61 7.11
CA TYR A 54 19.49 -0.49 7.27
C TYR A 54 19.17 0.72 6.38
N LEU A 55 18.37 0.53 5.33
CA LEU A 55 17.96 1.58 4.40
C LEU A 55 16.59 2.19 4.75
N ARG A 56 16.00 1.82 5.90
CA ARG A 56 14.75 2.40 6.39
C ARG A 56 14.93 3.92 6.59
N GLY A 57 14.11 4.72 5.91
CA GLY A 57 14.17 6.19 5.92
C GLY A 57 15.09 6.82 4.87
N SER A 58 15.86 6.04 4.11
CA SER A 58 16.76 6.58 3.08
C SER A 58 16.03 7.00 1.80
N SER A 59 16.53 8.05 1.14
CA SER A 59 16.05 8.50 -0.18
C SER A 59 16.18 7.39 -1.23
N LEU A 60 17.18 6.52 -1.11
CA LEU A 60 17.38 5.39 -2.01
C LEU A 60 16.22 4.39 -1.93
N ARG A 61 15.74 4.09 -0.72
CA ARG A 61 14.58 3.21 -0.51
C ARG A 61 13.30 3.83 -1.03
N LEU A 62 13.17 5.14 -0.93
CA LEU A 62 12.06 5.87 -1.51
C LEU A 62 12.04 5.74 -3.03
N VAL A 63 13.18 5.97 -3.70
CA VAL A 63 13.29 5.83 -5.16
C VAL A 63 13.01 4.38 -5.61
N ALA A 64 13.56 3.39 -4.90
CA ALA A 64 13.31 1.98 -5.19
C ALA A 64 11.83 1.60 -4.99
N GLY A 65 11.21 2.08 -3.90
CA GLY A 65 9.79 1.87 -3.62
C GLY A 65 8.90 2.50 -4.69
N THR A 66 9.20 3.73 -5.11
CA THR A 66 8.46 4.39 -6.20
C THR A 66 8.56 3.59 -7.49
N LEU A 67 9.76 3.14 -7.86
CA LEU A 67 9.95 2.32 -9.06
C LEU A 67 9.15 1.00 -8.99
N LEU A 68 9.14 0.36 -7.82
CA LEU A 68 8.42 -0.89 -7.55
C LEU A 68 6.90 -0.73 -7.57
N VAL A 69 6.36 0.42 -7.19
CA VAL A 69 4.91 0.65 -7.08
C VAL A 69 4.34 1.25 -8.35
N PHE A 70 5.05 2.19 -8.98
CA PHE A 70 4.51 3.00 -10.09
C PHE A 70 4.91 2.55 -11.48
N PHE A 71 5.93 1.69 -11.60
CA PHE A 71 6.50 1.41 -12.91
C PHE A 71 6.70 -0.08 -13.20
N LEU A 72 7.40 -0.79 -12.31
CA LEU A 72 7.80 -2.18 -12.53
C LEU A 72 6.61 -3.16 -12.74
N PRO A 73 5.54 -3.14 -11.92
CA PRO A 73 4.40 -4.04 -12.07
C PRO A 73 3.64 -3.81 -13.38
N GLY A 74 3.34 -2.53 -13.69
CA GLY A 74 2.68 -2.17 -14.94
C GLY A 74 3.56 -2.46 -16.18
N TYR A 75 4.89 -2.30 -16.05
CA TYR A 75 5.84 -2.72 -17.08
C TYR A 75 5.81 -4.24 -17.30
N ALA A 76 5.79 -5.03 -16.24
CA ALA A 76 5.74 -6.48 -16.35
C ALA A 76 4.44 -6.93 -17.03
N LEU A 77 3.31 -6.35 -16.64
CA LEU A 77 2.00 -6.67 -17.20
C LEU A 77 1.92 -6.38 -18.70
N GLN A 78 2.38 -5.21 -19.17
CA GLN A 78 2.35 -4.89 -20.60
C GLN A 78 3.23 -5.84 -21.44
N THR A 79 4.30 -6.39 -20.87
CA THR A 79 5.20 -7.29 -21.60
C THR A 79 4.58 -8.67 -21.82
N VAL A 80 3.58 -9.03 -21.01
CA VAL A 80 2.78 -10.24 -21.14
C VAL A 80 1.58 -10.00 -22.05
N LEU A 81 0.85 -8.90 -21.86
CA LEU A 81 -0.35 -8.58 -22.64
C LEU A 81 -0.04 -8.17 -24.09
N PHE A 82 1.04 -7.41 -24.32
CA PHE A 82 1.41 -6.89 -25.64
C PHE A 82 2.84 -7.29 -26.00
N PRO A 83 3.10 -8.58 -26.30
CA PRO A 83 4.45 -9.06 -26.55
C PRO A 83 5.08 -8.38 -27.77
N ILE A 84 6.39 -8.12 -27.72
CA ILE A 84 7.15 -7.40 -28.78
C ILE A 84 7.09 -8.12 -30.14
N ALA A 85 6.83 -9.43 -30.11
CA ALA A 85 6.74 -10.33 -31.24
C ALA A 85 5.32 -10.50 -31.82
N GLY A 86 4.29 -9.95 -31.17
CA GLY A 86 2.90 -10.07 -31.61
C GLY A 86 2.52 -9.07 -32.70
N GLU A 87 1.44 -9.38 -33.42
CA GLU A 87 0.88 -8.52 -34.47
C GLU A 87 0.32 -7.20 -33.89
N GLU A 88 -0.16 -7.23 -32.66
CA GLU A 88 -0.67 -6.05 -31.93
C GLU A 88 0.46 -5.25 -31.26
N ARG A 89 1.05 -4.33 -32.02
CA ARG A 89 2.15 -3.47 -31.54
C ARG A 89 1.64 -2.11 -31.07
N LEU A 90 1.58 -1.92 -29.75
CA LEU A 90 1.39 -0.59 -29.17
C LEU A 90 2.59 0.33 -29.44
N SER A 91 2.32 1.61 -29.74
CA SER A 91 3.30 2.69 -29.78
C SER A 91 4.07 2.79 -28.46
N SER A 92 5.36 3.17 -28.50
CA SER A 92 6.19 3.34 -27.30
C SER A 92 5.59 4.31 -26.29
N ARG A 93 4.85 5.34 -26.74
CA ARG A 93 4.17 6.31 -25.87
C ARG A 93 2.95 5.70 -25.19
N THR A 94 2.14 4.95 -25.95
CA THR A 94 0.96 4.25 -25.43
C THR A 94 1.36 3.18 -24.41
N ARG A 95 2.45 2.44 -24.67
CA ARG A 95 3.03 1.48 -23.73
C ARG A 95 3.43 2.13 -22.40
N LEU A 96 4.08 3.29 -22.46
CA LEU A 96 4.43 4.03 -21.26
C LEU A 96 3.19 4.47 -20.46
N ALA A 97 2.19 5.04 -21.14
CA ALA A 97 0.94 5.46 -20.50
C ALA A 97 0.20 4.28 -19.83
N VAL A 98 0.08 3.15 -20.53
CA VAL A 98 -0.53 1.93 -19.99
C VAL A 98 0.27 1.38 -18.82
N SER A 99 1.61 1.39 -18.87
CA SER A 99 2.43 0.92 -17.73
C SER A 99 2.25 1.78 -16.48
N ILE A 100 2.18 3.11 -16.64
CA ILE A 100 1.98 4.03 -15.51
C ILE A 100 0.56 3.87 -14.93
N GLY A 101 -0.46 3.72 -15.78
CA GLY A 101 -1.84 3.55 -15.31
C GLY A 101 -2.13 2.18 -14.71
N SER A 102 -1.57 1.11 -15.27
CA SER A 102 -1.80 -0.27 -14.80
C SER A 102 -1.04 -0.61 -13.52
N SER A 103 0.06 0.07 -13.22
CA SER A 103 0.86 -0.20 -12.03
C SER A 103 0.10 0.01 -10.71
N PRO A 104 -0.49 1.18 -10.42
CA PRO A 104 -1.26 1.39 -9.19
C PRO A 104 -2.50 0.49 -9.13
N ALA A 105 -3.13 0.18 -10.27
CA ALA A 105 -4.24 -0.77 -10.33
C ALA A 105 -3.81 -2.19 -9.90
N LEU A 106 -2.67 -2.66 -10.38
CA LEU A 106 -2.13 -3.97 -9.98
C LEU A 106 -1.69 -3.97 -8.52
N VAL A 107 -1.09 -2.88 -8.03
CA VAL A 107 -0.73 -2.74 -6.61
C VAL A 107 -1.97 -2.78 -5.71
N ALA A 108 -3.04 -2.07 -6.07
CA ALA A 108 -4.29 -2.10 -5.33
C ALA A 108 -4.91 -3.50 -5.30
N LEU A 109 -4.88 -4.22 -6.42
CA LEU A 109 -5.37 -5.60 -6.49
C LEU A 109 -4.53 -6.54 -5.60
N VAL A 110 -3.20 -6.43 -5.64
CA VAL A 110 -2.31 -7.23 -4.78
C VAL A 110 -2.54 -6.90 -3.31
N ALA A 111 -2.71 -5.62 -2.96
CA ALA A 111 -3.01 -5.20 -1.60
C ALA A 111 -4.33 -5.78 -1.11
N LEU A 112 -5.38 -5.77 -1.94
CA LEU A 112 -6.67 -6.38 -1.63
C LEU A 112 -6.52 -7.88 -1.38
N VAL A 113 -5.87 -8.62 -2.29
CA VAL A 113 -5.68 -10.07 -2.13
C VAL A 113 -4.87 -10.41 -0.87
N VAL A 114 -3.81 -9.65 -0.56
CA VAL A 114 -3.02 -9.85 0.66
C VAL A 114 -3.84 -9.54 1.91
N ASN A 115 -4.70 -8.52 1.85
CA ASN A 115 -5.62 -8.17 2.93
C ASN A 115 -6.57 -9.34 3.23
N GLU A 116 -7.24 -9.86 2.21
CA GLU A 116 -8.17 -11.00 2.33
C GLU A 116 -7.47 -12.26 2.85
N LEU A 117 -6.27 -12.57 2.37
CA LEU A 117 -5.55 -13.79 2.76
C LEU A 117 -5.00 -13.74 4.19
N THR A 118 -4.74 -12.55 4.74
CA THR A 118 -3.96 -12.45 5.98
C THR A 118 -4.65 -11.70 7.11
N GLY A 119 -5.78 -11.03 6.87
CA GLY A 119 -6.53 -10.24 7.85
C GLY A 119 -5.81 -8.99 8.39
N ARG A 120 -4.52 -8.81 8.08
CA ARG A 120 -3.70 -7.64 8.45
C ARG A 120 -2.72 -7.28 7.34
N ILE A 121 -2.73 -6.03 6.90
CA ILE A 121 -1.78 -5.48 5.93
C ILE A 121 -0.45 -5.23 6.63
N ALA A 122 0.46 -6.18 6.54
CA ALA A 122 1.86 -5.98 6.90
C ALA A 122 2.64 -5.50 5.68
N PHE A 123 3.38 -4.38 5.81
CA PHE A 123 4.17 -3.80 4.72
C PHE A 123 5.09 -4.83 4.04
N GLY A 124 5.77 -5.68 4.81
CA GLY A 124 6.64 -6.72 4.27
C GLY A 124 5.92 -7.78 3.43
N ARG A 125 4.67 -8.13 3.79
CA ARG A 125 3.86 -9.12 3.05
C ARG A 125 3.39 -8.56 1.72
N LEU A 126 2.89 -7.33 1.72
CA LEU A 126 2.51 -6.62 0.51
C LEU A 126 3.68 -6.53 -0.47
N LEU A 127 4.85 -6.12 0.04
CA LEU A 127 6.05 -5.94 -0.79
C LEU A 127 6.55 -7.27 -1.36
N THR A 128 6.50 -8.35 -0.58
CA THR A 128 6.85 -9.70 -1.05
C THR A 128 5.91 -10.17 -2.15
N ALA A 129 4.59 -10.03 -1.96
CA ALA A 129 3.60 -10.41 -2.96
C ALA A 129 3.79 -9.62 -4.26
N LEU A 130 4.03 -8.30 -4.16
CA LEU A 130 4.25 -7.45 -5.32
C LEU A 130 5.50 -7.83 -6.12
N VAL A 131 6.61 -8.14 -5.43
CA VAL A 131 7.84 -8.61 -6.08
C VAL A 131 7.64 -9.96 -6.77
N LEU A 132 6.95 -10.90 -6.12
CA LEU A 132 6.66 -12.22 -6.70
C LEU A 132 5.78 -12.13 -7.94
N VAL A 133 4.68 -11.37 -7.89
CA VAL A 133 3.79 -11.16 -9.04
C VAL A 133 4.52 -10.50 -10.20
N THR A 134 5.28 -9.44 -9.92
CA THR A 134 6.05 -8.72 -10.94
C THR A 134 7.13 -9.60 -11.56
N GLY A 135 7.86 -10.37 -10.74
CA GLY A 135 8.87 -11.32 -11.19
C GLY A 135 8.26 -12.46 -12.03
N GLY A 136 7.10 -12.99 -11.62
CA GLY A 136 6.36 -13.99 -12.37
C GLY A 136 5.94 -13.50 -13.76
N LEU A 137 5.38 -12.29 -13.85
CA LEU A 137 5.00 -11.66 -15.13
C LEU A 137 6.21 -11.47 -16.05
N LEU A 138 7.34 -10.99 -15.54
CA LEU A 138 8.57 -10.87 -16.32
C LEU A 138 9.09 -12.25 -16.78
N GLY A 139 9.04 -13.26 -15.91
CA GLY A 139 9.42 -14.64 -16.24
C GLY A 139 8.57 -15.24 -17.37
N VAL A 140 7.24 -15.08 -17.30
CA VAL A 140 6.31 -15.49 -18.36
C VAL A 140 6.65 -14.78 -19.67
N SER A 141 6.95 -13.48 -19.62
CA SER A 141 7.31 -12.72 -20.82
C SER A 141 8.62 -13.22 -21.46
N VAL A 142 9.61 -13.65 -20.66
CA VAL A 142 10.85 -14.28 -21.17
C VAL A 142 10.55 -15.65 -21.79
N LEU A 143 9.69 -16.46 -21.18
CA LEU A 143 9.28 -17.76 -21.74
C LEU A 143 8.59 -17.60 -23.11
N GLN A 144 7.73 -16.59 -23.27
CA GLN A 144 7.06 -16.28 -24.54
C GLN A 144 8.06 -15.86 -25.65
N THR A 145 9.09 -15.07 -25.32
CA THR A 145 10.11 -14.64 -26.30
C THR A 145 11.01 -15.81 -26.75
N LEU A 146 11.33 -16.72 -25.83
CA LEU A 146 12.07 -17.94 -26.15
C LEU A 146 11.24 -18.92 -26.99
N GLY A 147 9.94 -19.09 -26.69
CA GLY A 147 9.04 -19.98 -27.43
C GLY A 147 8.80 -19.54 -28.88
N THR A 148 8.64 -18.24 -29.12
CA THR A 148 8.49 -17.68 -30.49
C THR A 148 9.77 -17.82 -31.31
N SER A 149 10.94 -17.74 -30.67
CA SER A 149 12.24 -17.90 -31.34
C SER A 149 12.49 -19.36 -31.77
N ARG A 150 12.01 -20.34 -31.00
CA ARG A 150 12.08 -21.77 -31.35
C ARG A 150 11.12 -22.17 -32.48
N ARG A 151 9.94 -21.55 -32.56
CA ARG A 151 8.96 -21.80 -33.63
C ARG A 151 9.34 -21.20 -34.98
N ALA A 152 10.23 -20.20 -35.02
CA ALA A 152 10.68 -19.56 -36.25
C ALA A 152 11.68 -20.40 -37.08
N SER A 153 11.95 -21.64 -36.67
CA SER A 153 12.92 -22.54 -37.30
C SER A 153 12.27 -23.85 -37.78
N GLN A 154 11.11 -23.76 -38.43
CA GLN A 154 10.58 -24.88 -39.21
C GLN A 154 10.95 -24.67 -40.68
N PRO A 155 11.72 -25.59 -41.31
CA PRO A 155 11.93 -25.56 -42.75
C PRO A 155 10.59 -25.84 -43.43
N THR A 156 10.08 -24.92 -44.23
CA THR A 156 8.99 -25.20 -45.17
C THR A 156 9.48 -26.24 -46.18
N ALA A 157 8.67 -27.28 -46.42
CA ALA A 157 8.98 -28.38 -47.33
C ALA A 157 9.05 -27.94 -48.81
N ASP A 158 8.54 -26.75 -49.13
CA ASP A 158 8.58 -26.19 -50.48
C ASP A 158 9.63 -25.08 -50.51
N GLY A 159 10.70 -25.27 -51.30
CA GLY A 159 11.87 -24.40 -51.42
C GLY A 159 11.63 -23.00 -52.01
N GLY A 160 10.50 -22.38 -51.70
CA GLY A 160 10.20 -20.98 -52.01
C GLY A 160 10.81 -20.05 -50.97
N TRP A 161 11.78 -19.23 -51.41
CA TRP A 161 12.23 -18.06 -50.65
C TRP A 161 11.05 -17.09 -50.52
N THR A 162 10.35 -17.10 -49.39
CA THR A 162 9.56 -15.92 -49.02
C THR A 162 10.56 -14.86 -48.57
N PRO A 163 10.52 -13.64 -49.13
CA PRO A 163 11.35 -12.56 -48.64
C PRO A 163 10.85 -12.28 -47.22
N ARG A 164 11.58 -12.80 -46.24
CA ARG A 164 11.41 -12.51 -44.82
C ARG A 164 11.52 -11.00 -44.72
N ARG A 165 10.36 -10.32 -44.69
CA ARG A 165 10.24 -8.85 -44.65
C ARG A 165 11.31 -8.34 -43.69
N GLN A 166 12.34 -7.73 -44.27
CA GLN A 166 13.33 -6.96 -43.53
C GLN A 166 12.57 -5.78 -42.93
N VAL A 167 12.05 -5.96 -41.71
CA VAL A 167 11.65 -4.85 -40.85
C VAL A 167 12.93 -4.38 -40.15
N THR A 168 13.90 -3.96 -40.94
CA THR A 168 15.00 -3.11 -40.50
C THR A 168 14.63 -1.70 -40.86
N ASP A 169 13.61 -1.18 -40.17
CA ASP A 169 13.49 0.26 -39.94
C ASP A 169 12.62 0.44 -38.71
N ARG A 170 13.22 1.07 -37.69
CA ARG A 170 12.64 1.36 -36.37
C ARG A 170 12.40 0.11 -35.53
N LEU A 171 13.49 -0.51 -35.09
CA LEU A 171 13.49 -1.27 -33.84
C LEU A 171 12.83 -0.39 -32.76
N PRO A 172 11.67 -0.78 -32.19
CA PRO A 172 11.09 -0.07 -31.07
C PRO A 172 12.11 -0.14 -29.94
N ARG A 173 12.64 1.01 -29.54
CA ARG A 173 13.48 1.09 -28.35
C ARG A 173 12.66 0.53 -27.19
N PRO A 174 13.18 -0.44 -26.40
CA PRO A 174 12.46 -0.92 -25.22
C PRO A 174 12.01 0.29 -24.39
N THR A 175 10.80 0.25 -23.84
CA THR A 175 10.24 1.37 -23.05
C THR A 175 11.19 1.79 -21.93
N LEU A 176 11.92 0.85 -21.34
CA LEU A 176 13.01 1.11 -20.41
C LEU A 176 14.16 1.94 -21.00
N SER A 177 14.51 1.82 -22.28
CA SER A 177 15.54 2.67 -22.91
C SER A 177 14.99 3.98 -23.48
N VAL A 178 13.67 4.13 -23.63
CA VAL A 178 13.02 5.43 -23.88
C VAL A 178 12.95 6.24 -22.58
N VAL A 179 12.65 5.56 -21.47
CA VAL A 179 12.80 6.10 -20.13
C VAL A 179 14.29 6.41 -19.90
N LEU A 180 15.20 5.44 -19.87
CA LEU A 180 16.63 5.66 -19.58
C LEU A 180 17.44 6.40 -20.68
N GLY A 181 16.84 6.78 -21.81
CA GLY A 181 17.53 7.43 -22.93
C GLY A 181 17.58 8.96 -22.79
N GLY A 182 18.78 9.56 -22.95
CA GLY A 182 19.07 10.98 -22.67
C GLY A 182 18.34 12.06 -23.49
N GLY A 183 17.37 11.70 -24.34
CA GLY A 183 16.62 12.65 -25.20
C GLY A 183 15.30 13.16 -24.61
N SER A 184 14.89 12.71 -23.42
CA SER A 184 13.53 12.90 -22.89
C SER A 184 13.48 13.69 -21.57
N ARG A 185 14.31 14.74 -21.43
CA ARG A 185 14.37 15.60 -20.22
C ARG A 185 12.98 16.05 -19.72
N ARG A 186 12.05 16.37 -20.63
CA ARG A 186 10.67 16.78 -20.29
C ARG A 186 9.83 15.65 -19.66
N GLN A 187 10.03 14.40 -20.08
CA GLN A 187 9.30 13.25 -19.55
C GLN A 187 9.83 12.87 -18.17
N TRP A 188 11.14 12.92 -17.96
CA TRP A 188 11.74 12.74 -16.64
C TRP A 188 11.39 13.86 -15.66
N ALA A 189 11.27 15.10 -16.14
CA ALA A 189 10.77 16.20 -15.32
C ALA A 189 9.34 15.92 -14.83
N LEU A 190 8.44 15.46 -15.71
CA LEU A 190 7.07 15.09 -15.34
C LEU A 190 7.02 13.93 -14.34
N VAL A 191 7.81 12.87 -14.55
CA VAL A 191 7.89 11.74 -13.60
C VAL A 191 8.49 12.19 -12.26
N GLY A 192 9.52 13.04 -12.28
CA GLY A 192 10.13 13.62 -11.10
C GLY A 192 9.13 14.49 -10.31
N VAL A 193 8.39 15.36 -10.99
CA VAL A 193 7.33 16.20 -10.38
C VAL A 193 6.22 15.33 -9.81
N ALA A 194 5.70 14.35 -10.56
CA ALA A 194 4.67 13.43 -10.08
C ALA A 194 5.16 12.63 -8.87
N THR A 195 6.44 12.21 -8.86
CA THR A 195 7.06 11.52 -7.72
C THR A 195 7.19 12.45 -6.52
N ILE A 196 7.65 13.68 -6.69
CA ILE A 196 7.78 14.67 -5.61
C ILE A 196 6.41 14.99 -5.03
N LEU A 197 5.39 15.20 -5.87
CA LEU A 197 4.01 15.45 -5.43
C LEU A 197 3.44 14.25 -4.69
N PHE A 198 3.67 13.03 -5.20
CA PHE A 198 3.19 11.81 -4.56
C PHE A 198 3.89 11.54 -3.22
N VAL A 199 5.21 11.73 -3.16
CA VAL A 199 5.99 11.65 -1.92
C VAL A 199 5.55 12.72 -0.93
N GLY A 200 5.33 13.95 -1.38
CA GLY A 200 4.80 15.04 -0.55
C GLY A 200 3.42 14.72 0.01
N LEU A 201 2.57 14.06 -0.79
CA LEU A 201 1.25 13.61 -0.34
C LEU A 201 1.32 12.49 0.71
N LEU A 202 2.28 11.56 0.59
CA LEU A 202 2.46 10.46 1.56
C LEU A 202 3.27 10.86 2.80
N ALA A 203 4.17 11.83 2.67
CA ALA A 203 4.97 12.37 3.77
C ALA A 203 4.25 13.49 4.52
N ALA A 204 3.13 14.00 3.97
CA ALA A 204 2.23 14.85 4.72
C ALA A 204 1.86 14.10 6.01
N PRO A 205 2.15 14.66 7.20
CA PRO A 205 1.72 14.05 8.43
C PRO A 205 0.20 13.89 8.34
N ALA A 206 -0.30 12.67 8.56
CA ALA A 206 -1.73 12.48 8.73
C ALA A 206 -2.19 13.50 9.77
N PRO A 207 -3.33 14.19 9.57
CA PRO A 207 -3.82 15.13 10.57
C PRO A 207 -3.87 14.41 11.91
N GLN A 208 -3.01 14.81 12.85
CA GLN A 208 -3.01 14.26 14.19
C GLN A 208 -4.36 14.63 14.79
N GLN A 209 -5.22 13.64 14.97
CA GLN A 209 -6.48 13.85 15.66
C GLN A 209 -6.14 14.02 17.14
N THR A 210 -6.38 15.21 17.68
CA THR A 210 -6.30 15.48 19.11
C THR A 210 -7.59 14.99 19.75
N TYR A 211 -7.49 14.04 20.68
CA TYR A 211 -8.65 13.54 21.40
C TYR A 211 -8.25 12.94 22.74
N THR A 212 -9.16 12.98 23.70
CA THR A 212 -8.99 12.25 24.95
C THR A 212 -9.74 10.92 24.88
N GLU A 213 -9.04 9.85 25.24
CA GLU A 213 -9.57 8.49 25.29
C GLU A 213 -10.22 8.23 26.66
N LEU A 214 -11.38 7.58 26.63
CA LEU A 214 -12.08 7.07 27.81
C LEU A 214 -12.32 5.57 27.60
N SER A 215 -11.70 4.75 28.44
CA SER A 215 -11.74 3.28 28.34
C SER A 215 -12.17 2.68 29.68
N LEU A 216 -13.11 1.76 29.64
CA LEU A 216 -13.53 0.96 30.79
C LEU A 216 -12.83 -0.39 30.71
N LEU A 217 -12.25 -0.87 31.81
CA LEU A 217 -11.47 -2.11 31.86
C LEU A 217 -11.80 -2.90 33.13
N THR A 218 -11.53 -4.20 33.08
CA THR A 218 -11.55 -5.14 34.20
C THR A 218 -10.12 -5.50 34.57
N GLU A 219 -9.90 -5.89 35.82
CA GLU A 219 -8.62 -6.42 36.30
C GLU A 219 -8.74 -7.94 36.46
N THR A 220 -7.96 -8.70 35.69
CA THR A 220 -7.91 -10.16 35.80
C THR A 220 -7.24 -10.60 37.11
N GLU A 221 -7.40 -11.85 37.53
CA GLU A 221 -6.74 -12.42 38.74
C GLU A 221 -5.21 -12.29 38.73
N GLN A 222 -4.61 -12.11 37.55
CA GLN A 222 -3.18 -11.93 37.34
C GLN A 222 -2.74 -10.44 37.41
N GLY A 223 -3.66 -9.53 37.74
CA GLY A 223 -3.42 -8.07 37.79
C GLY A 223 -3.31 -7.40 36.41
N ARG A 224 -3.70 -8.09 35.33
CA ARG A 224 -3.67 -7.54 33.97
C ARG A 224 -5.01 -6.87 33.65
N LEU A 225 -4.93 -5.65 33.11
CA LEU A 225 -6.10 -4.90 32.66
C LEU A 225 -6.56 -5.38 31.29
N THR A 226 -7.85 -5.68 31.16
CA THR A 226 -8.48 -6.20 29.94
C THR A 226 -9.80 -5.52 29.67
N ALA A 227 -10.23 -5.49 28.42
CA ALA A 227 -11.56 -5.01 28.02
C ALA A 227 -12.55 -6.18 27.85
N ASP A 228 -12.34 -7.25 28.61
CA ASP A 228 -13.11 -8.51 28.58
C ASP A 228 -13.61 -8.83 30.00
N ASP A 229 -14.40 -9.88 30.18
CA ASP A 229 -14.85 -10.35 31.51
C ASP A 229 -15.62 -9.30 32.34
N TYR A 230 -16.40 -8.43 31.69
CA TYR A 230 -17.30 -7.53 32.41
C TYR A 230 -18.41 -8.32 33.13
N PRO A 231 -18.86 -7.84 34.31
CA PRO A 231 -19.95 -8.47 35.02
C PRO A 231 -21.27 -8.32 34.23
N GLU A 232 -21.79 -9.44 33.73
CA GLU A 232 -23.09 -9.46 33.04
C GLU A 232 -24.27 -9.49 34.01
N THR A 233 -24.07 -10.10 35.18
CA THR A 233 -25.09 -10.23 36.23
C THR A 233 -24.54 -9.93 37.60
N LEU A 234 -25.36 -9.30 38.45
CA LEU A 234 -25.04 -9.00 39.84
C LEU A 234 -26.24 -9.33 40.74
N ALA A 235 -25.97 -9.77 41.97
CA ALA A 235 -26.99 -9.85 42.99
C ALA A 235 -27.42 -8.44 43.44
N PRO A 236 -28.64 -8.26 43.98
CA PRO A 236 -29.04 -7.01 44.62
C PRO A 236 -27.98 -6.55 45.63
N GLU A 237 -27.67 -5.26 45.62
CA GLU A 237 -26.63 -4.61 46.45
C GLU A 237 -25.19 -5.10 46.26
N ALA A 238 -24.94 -6.09 45.40
CA ALA A 238 -23.59 -6.54 45.12
C ALA A 238 -22.77 -5.47 44.41
N SER A 239 -21.47 -5.43 44.70
CA SER A 239 -20.53 -4.53 44.07
C SER A 239 -19.56 -5.25 43.13
N ALA A 240 -19.22 -4.63 42.01
CA ALA A 240 -18.16 -5.08 41.11
C ALA A 240 -17.12 -3.99 40.86
N ASP A 241 -15.84 -4.35 40.90
CA ASP A 241 -14.75 -3.40 40.67
C ASP A 241 -14.43 -3.29 39.19
N LEU A 242 -14.33 -2.04 38.71
CA LEU A 242 -13.88 -1.71 37.37
C LEU A 242 -12.77 -0.67 37.42
N VAL A 243 -12.00 -0.61 36.34
CA VAL A 243 -10.91 0.35 36.17
C VAL A 243 -11.24 1.24 34.99
N VAL A 244 -11.50 2.52 35.27
CA VAL A 244 -11.67 3.54 34.23
C VAL A 244 -10.30 4.11 33.91
N THR A 245 -9.97 4.16 32.63
CA THR A 245 -8.74 4.77 32.13
C THR A 245 -9.09 5.99 31.30
N VAL A 246 -8.48 7.12 31.65
CA VAL A 246 -8.57 8.38 30.89
C VAL A 246 -7.17 8.74 30.40
N ARG A 247 -7.01 8.92 29.10
CA ARG A 247 -5.72 9.28 28.48
C ARG A 247 -5.89 10.54 27.64
N ASN A 248 -5.12 11.57 27.97
CA ASN A 248 -5.18 12.85 27.28
C ASN A 248 -4.23 12.85 26.07
N GLU A 249 -4.74 13.12 24.86
CA GLU A 249 -3.94 13.38 23.64
C GLU A 249 -4.34 14.71 22.98
N GLU A 250 -4.72 15.70 23.79
CA GLU A 250 -5.16 17.02 23.31
C GLU A 250 -3.99 18.01 23.10
N GLN A 251 -2.72 17.55 23.19
CA GLN A 251 -1.49 18.37 23.07
C GLN A 251 -1.34 19.47 24.12
N THR A 252 -2.24 19.50 25.09
CA THR A 252 -2.36 20.52 26.13
C THR A 252 -2.81 19.85 27.41
N ALA A 253 -2.44 20.41 28.56
CA ALA A 253 -3.03 19.99 29.83
C ALA A 253 -4.53 20.29 29.83
N GLN A 254 -5.33 19.34 30.31
CA GLN A 254 -6.78 19.42 30.29
C GLN A 254 -7.37 18.95 31.63
N ASP A 255 -8.39 19.68 32.07
CA ASP A 255 -9.16 19.36 33.27
C ASP A 255 -10.44 18.62 32.89
N TYR A 256 -10.60 17.43 33.44
CA TYR A 256 -11.75 16.58 33.22
C TYR A 256 -12.54 16.34 34.50
N THR A 257 -13.86 16.22 34.34
CA THR A 257 -14.78 15.73 35.36
C THR A 257 -15.39 14.42 34.86
N LEU A 258 -15.08 13.31 35.52
CA LEU A 258 -15.71 12.01 35.28
C LEU A 258 -16.94 11.89 36.18
N VAL A 259 -18.11 11.69 35.57
CA VAL A 259 -19.36 11.45 36.30
C VAL A 259 -19.86 10.05 35.98
N ILE A 260 -20.13 9.29 37.03
CA ILE A 260 -20.66 7.93 36.95
C ILE A 260 -22.12 7.99 37.34
N THR A 261 -22.97 7.45 36.48
CA THR A 261 -24.42 7.44 36.68
C THR A 261 -24.97 6.04 36.53
N ARG A 262 -26.11 5.81 37.17
CA ARG A 262 -26.86 4.56 37.13
C ARG A 262 -28.31 4.85 36.77
N GLU A 263 -28.79 4.20 35.73
CA GLU A 263 -30.16 4.30 35.23
C GLU A 263 -30.80 2.90 35.23
N GLN A 264 -32.04 2.79 35.69
CA GLN A 264 -32.84 1.57 35.63
C GLN A 264 -34.11 1.85 34.83
N ALA A 265 -34.71 0.84 34.19
CA ALA A 265 -35.90 1.03 33.36
C ALA A 265 -37.07 1.71 34.13
N ASP A 266 -37.22 1.40 35.42
CA ASP A 266 -38.29 1.90 36.27
C ASP A 266 -37.84 3.01 37.25
N GLY A 267 -36.59 3.47 37.14
CA GLY A 267 -35.97 4.42 38.06
C GLY A 267 -35.27 5.59 37.36
N GLY A 268 -35.28 6.77 37.98
CA GLY A 268 -34.52 7.92 37.50
C GLY A 268 -33.01 7.68 37.51
N GLY A 269 -32.26 8.43 36.70
CA GLY A 269 -30.80 8.39 36.69
C GLY A 269 -30.22 8.95 37.98
N VAL A 270 -29.42 8.15 38.69
CA VAL A 270 -28.74 8.54 39.93
C VAL A 270 -27.25 8.73 39.66
N ILE A 271 -26.68 9.82 40.19
CA ILE A 271 -25.23 10.03 40.17
C ILE A 271 -24.60 9.21 41.29
N LEU A 272 -23.66 8.34 40.94
CA LEU A 272 -22.95 7.49 41.89
C LEU A 272 -21.66 8.14 42.38
N ALA A 273 -20.93 8.79 41.48
CA ALA A 273 -19.66 9.43 41.78
C ALA A 273 -19.36 10.53 40.78
N ALA A 274 -18.60 11.53 41.23
CA ALA A 274 -18.03 12.58 40.40
C ALA A 274 -16.58 12.82 40.84
N GLU A 275 -15.63 12.63 39.92
CA GLU A 275 -14.21 12.80 40.19
C GLU A 275 -13.60 13.79 39.21
N ARG A 276 -12.78 14.71 39.72
CA ARG A 276 -12.02 15.65 38.90
C ARG A 276 -10.61 15.14 38.69
N VAL A 277 -10.12 15.22 37.46
CA VAL A 277 -8.80 14.77 37.07
C VAL A 277 -8.18 15.80 36.12
N GLU A 278 -7.04 16.33 36.52
CA GLU A 278 -6.16 17.11 35.65
C GLU A 278 -5.16 16.16 34.98
N LEU A 279 -4.99 16.29 33.67
CA LEU A 279 -4.10 15.43 32.89
C LEU A 279 -3.22 16.27 31.97
N ALA A 280 -1.90 16.08 32.06
CA ALA A 280 -0.96 16.59 31.07
C ALA A 280 -1.11 15.86 29.71
N ASP A 281 -0.52 16.42 28.65
CA ASP A 281 -0.52 15.77 27.33
C ASP A 281 0.21 14.42 27.38
N GLY A 282 -0.43 13.39 26.81
CA GLY A 282 0.02 11.99 26.83
C GLY A 282 -0.14 11.29 28.20
N GLU A 283 -0.63 11.99 29.22
CA GLU A 283 -0.81 11.41 30.55
C GLU A 283 -2.01 10.45 30.59
N THR A 284 -1.87 9.37 31.36
CA THR A 284 -2.93 8.37 31.57
C THR A 284 -3.24 8.25 33.05
N ARG A 285 -4.50 8.51 33.42
CA ARG A 285 -5.02 8.27 34.77
C ARG A 285 -5.86 7.00 34.78
N ARG A 286 -5.64 6.17 35.81
CA ARG A 286 -6.47 5.00 36.11
C ARG A 286 -7.23 5.24 37.40
N LEU A 287 -8.54 5.11 37.35
CA LEU A 287 -9.46 5.29 38.46
C LEU A 287 -10.15 3.96 38.74
N ARG A 288 -10.04 3.49 39.98
CA ARG A 288 -10.75 2.29 40.42
C ARG A 288 -12.12 2.70 40.92
N THR A 289 -13.17 2.09 40.39
CA THR A 289 -14.55 2.39 40.72
C THR A 289 -15.29 1.12 41.09
N ALA A 290 -16.10 1.19 42.14
CA ALA A 290 -17.00 0.11 42.53
C ALA A 290 -18.39 0.42 41.97
N LEU A 291 -18.93 -0.49 41.16
CA LEU A 291 -20.32 -0.44 40.70
C LEU A 291 -21.20 -1.14 41.71
N VAL A 292 -22.10 -0.40 42.36
CA VAL A 292 -23.07 -0.97 43.31
C VAL A 292 -24.41 -1.21 42.60
N ALA A 293 -24.85 -2.47 42.57
CA ALA A 293 -26.15 -2.86 42.03
C ALA A 293 -27.29 -2.29 42.90
N PRO A 294 -28.42 -1.85 42.31
CA PRO A 294 -29.61 -1.48 43.07
C PRO A 294 -30.23 -2.70 43.78
N GLU A 295 -31.04 -2.43 44.80
CA GLU A 295 -31.86 -3.44 45.49
C GLU A 295 -32.91 -4.07 44.56
N THR A 296 -33.47 -3.27 43.67
CA THR A 296 -34.51 -3.69 42.72
C THR A 296 -33.92 -4.52 41.57
N PRO A 297 -34.38 -5.78 41.39
CA PRO A 297 -33.98 -6.59 40.24
C PRO A 297 -34.40 -5.96 38.91
N GLY A 298 -33.62 -6.21 37.87
CA GLY A 298 -33.89 -5.70 36.52
C GLY A 298 -32.64 -5.34 35.74
N GLU A 299 -32.82 -4.82 34.52
CA GLU A 299 -31.73 -4.30 33.71
C GLU A 299 -31.27 -2.94 34.25
N VAL A 300 -29.97 -2.80 34.42
CA VAL A 300 -29.34 -1.58 34.96
C VAL A 300 -28.24 -1.14 34.00
N ARG A 301 -28.26 0.16 33.68
CA ARG A 301 -27.27 0.80 32.83
C ARG A 301 -26.38 1.69 33.69
N PHE A 302 -25.09 1.37 33.70
CA PHE A 302 -24.05 2.25 34.24
C PHE A 302 -23.46 3.06 33.10
N THR A 303 -23.47 4.39 33.23
CA THR A 303 -22.90 5.29 32.22
C THR A 303 -21.80 6.13 32.84
N TYR A 304 -20.63 6.04 32.24
CA TYR A 304 -19.46 6.84 32.53
C TYR A 304 -19.42 7.99 31.54
N ARG A 305 -19.53 9.22 32.03
CA ARG A 305 -19.55 10.42 31.21
C ARG A 305 -18.36 11.29 31.59
N LEU A 306 -17.48 11.54 30.62
CA LEU A 306 -16.33 12.40 30.76
C LEU A 306 -16.68 13.79 30.22
N TYR A 307 -16.50 14.80 31.05
CA TYR A 307 -16.73 16.19 30.71
C TYR A 307 -15.43 16.98 30.81
N ARG A 308 -15.30 18.04 30.02
CA ARG A 308 -14.30 19.07 30.31
C ARG A 308 -14.80 19.86 31.52
N THR A 309 -13.96 20.09 32.52
CA THR A 309 -14.42 20.70 33.78
C THR A 309 -15.02 22.10 33.56
N GLU A 310 -14.51 22.84 32.58
CA GLU A 310 -15.05 24.16 32.18
C GLU A 310 -16.51 24.14 31.70
N THR A 311 -17.02 22.99 31.22
CA THR A 311 -18.41 22.88 30.74
C THR A 311 -19.38 22.50 31.84
N VAL A 312 -18.89 22.03 33.00
CA VAL A 312 -19.72 21.52 34.09
C VAL A 312 -19.90 22.61 35.14
N ALA A 313 -21.11 23.17 35.22
CA ALA A 313 -21.45 24.17 36.23
C ALA A 313 -21.71 23.55 37.62
N SER A 314 -22.51 22.47 37.69
CA SER A 314 -22.73 21.68 38.89
C SER A 314 -23.02 20.22 38.55
N VAL A 315 -22.89 19.32 39.54
CA VAL A 315 -23.07 17.85 39.38
C VAL A 315 -24.22 17.37 40.27
N ASP A 316 -25.24 18.21 40.47
CA ASP A 316 -26.30 17.96 41.44
C ASP A 316 -27.39 17.00 40.89
N SER A 317 -27.61 17.01 39.59
CA SER A 317 -28.57 16.13 38.91
C SER A 317 -28.11 15.78 37.51
N VAL A 318 -28.54 14.61 37.00
CA VAL A 318 -28.18 14.15 35.65
C VAL A 318 -28.74 15.08 34.57
N GLU A 319 -29.91 15.70 34.81
CA GLU A 319 -30.57 16.62 33.88
C GLU A 319 -29.82 17.95 33.69
N ASN A 320 -29.05 18.38 34.70
CA ASN A 320 -28.28 19.62 34.65
C ASN A 320 -26.91 19.45 33.98
N LEU A 321 -26.52 18.21 33.63
CA LEU A 321 -25.24 17.96 32.99
C LEU A 321 -25.31 18.32 31.50
N PRO A 322 -24.26 18.95 30.93
CA PRO A 322 -24.20 19.25 29.51
C PRO A 322 -24.04 17.95 28.69
N SER A 323 -23.91 18.10 27.37
CA SER A 323 -23.49 16.97 26.52
C SER A 323 -22.08 16.49 26.91
N PRO A 324 -21.86 15.18 27.10
CA PRO A 324 -20.55 14.66 27.48
C PRO A 324 -19.54 14.78 26.35
N TYR A 325 -18.28 14.98 26.70
CA TYR A 325 -17.17 14.95 25.74
C TYR A 325 -16.90 13.51 25.28
N ARG A 326 -16.93 12.55 26.21
CA ARG A 326 -16.92 11.10 25.91
C ARG A 326 -17.88 10.37 26.83
N GLU A 327 -18.43 9.27 26.36
CA GLU A 327 -19.26 8.39 27.16
C GLU A 327 -18.94 6.92 26.88
N THR A 328 -19.04 6.09 27.90
CA THR A 328 -19.07 4.64 27.78
C THR A 328 -20.17 4.07 28.67
N ARG A 329 -20.78 2.97 28.23
CA ARG A 329 -21.96 2.38 28.85
C ARG A 329 -21.70 0.91 29.13
N LEU A 330 -22.07 0.48 30.31
CA LEU A 330 -22.12 -0.93 30.70
C LEU A 330 -23.56 -1.29 31.06
N LEU A 331 -24.06 -2.33 30.41
CA LEU A 331 -25.38 -2.88 30.69
C LEU A 331 -25.21 -4.18 31.47
N LEU A 332 -25.91 -4.31 32.58
CA LEU A 332 -25.90 -5.52 33.39
C LEU A 332 -27.28 -5.82 33.92
N THR A 333 -27.52 -7.09 34.28
CA THR A 333 -28.80 -7.51 34.84
C THR A 333 -28.66 -7.82 36.32
N VAL A 334 -29.45 -7.14 37.15
CA VAL A 334 -29.57 -7.47 38.57
C VAL A 334 -30.60 -8.58 38.72
N ARG A 335 -30.18 -9.71 39.28
CA ARG A 335 -31.07 -10.83 39.61
C ARG A 335 -30.72 -11.36 41.00
N PRO A 336 -31.70 -11.72 41.83
CA PRO A 336 -31.40 -12.42 43.08
C PRO A 336 -30.55 -13.64 42.76
N SER A 337 -29.50 -13.89 43.54
CA SER A 337 -28.73 -15.12 43.44
C SER A 337 -29.71 -16.29 43.49
N PRO A 338 -29.61 -17.27 42.59
CA PRO A 338 -30.40 -18.48 42.75
C PRO A 338 -30.03 -19.05 44.11
N GLU A 339 -31.00 -19.09 45.03
CA GLU A 339 -30.84 -19.76 46.32
C GLU A 339 -30.24 -21.13 46.01
N GLY A 340 -29.07 -21.40 46.59
CA GLY A 340 -28.58 -22.77 46.64
C GLY A 340 -29.60 -23.56 47.42
N ASP A 341 -30.26 -24.51 46.76
CA ASP A 341 -30.95 -25.61 47.42
C ASP A 341 -29.98 -26.20 48.46
N ALA A 342 -30.30 -25.98 49.73
CA ALA A 342 -29.62 -26.58 50.88
C ALA A 342 -30.28 -27.90 51.27
#